data_AF-A0A8H7K845-F1
#
_entry.id   AF-A0A8H7K845-F1
#
_cell.length_a   1.000
_cell.length_b   1.000
_cell.length_c   1.000
_cell.angle_alpha   90.00
_cell.angle_beta   90.00
_cell.angle_gamma   90.00
#
_symmetry.space_group_name_H-M   'P 1'
#
loop_
_entity.id
_entity.type
_entity.pdbx_description
1 polymer ?
#
loop_
_entity_poly.entity_id
_entity_poly.type
_entity_poly.pdbx_seq_one_letter_code
_entity_poly.pdbx_strand_id
1 'polypeptide(L)'
;MWDLIWVGHCGMRMPPADSPVPRGRVVSVNDESVPEKRYLWSLAPPFTLKDDYPDHTRVVHHAQEGVCTLGYAVTQRGARALLQEVALKDVGDPVDILLRFYCEGGKGRRNHNCLAIQPALFNHHRTEGPRSAMSNIGSHEGWQDKPSTDMTRWSVRLNVERLLDGQEMWDQLPNQNPA
;
A
#
# COMPACT_ATOMS: atom_id res chain seq x y z
N MET A 1 -6.46 -12.79 -15.95
CA MET A 1 -7.36 -11.89 -15.19
C MET A 1 -6.97 -11.96 -13.71
N TRP A 2 -6.95 -10.83 -13.00
CA TRP A 2 -6.58 -10.74 -11.57
C TRP A 2 -7.74 -11.15 -10.66
N ASP A 3 -7.43 -11.52 -9.42
CA ASP A 3 -8.41 -11.90 -8.39
C ASP A 3 -8.57 -10.77 -7.34
N LEU A 4 -7.46 -10.20 -6.89
CA LEU A 4 -7.40 -9.05 -5.98
C LEU A 4 -6.37 -8.02 -6.48
N ILE A 5 -6.70 -6.74 -6.37
CA ILE A 5 -5.74 -5.63 -6.51
C ILE A 5 -5.62 -4.96 -5.15
N TRP A 6 -4.40 -4.88 -4.62
CA TRP A 6 -4.06 -4.27 -3.35
C TRP A 6 -3.52 -2.87 -3.60
N VAL A 7 -4.38 -1.87 -3.41
CA VAL A 7 -4.06 -0.45 -3.68
C VAL A 7 -3.68 0.33 -2.42
N GLY A 8 -3.88 -0.24 -1.24
CA GLY A 8 -3.54 0.36 0.05
C GLY A 8 -2.95 -0.65 1.03
N HIS A 9 -1.68 -0.48 1.38
CA HIS A 9 -0.93 -1.36 2.26
C HIS A 9 0.20 -0.60 2.98
N CYS A 10 0.71 -1.13 4.09
CA CYS A 10 1.88 -0.58 4.79
C CYS A 10 3.19 -1.21 4.33
N GLY A 11 3.11 -2.32 3.59
CA GLY A 11 4.27 -3.03 3.07
C GLY A 11 3.84 -4.10 2.09
N MET A 12 4.65 -4.27 1.05
CA MET A 12 4.48 -5.30 0.03
C MET A 12 5.86 -5.60 -0.55
N ARG A 13 6.13 -6.85 -0.88
CA ARG A 13 7.36 -7.24 -1.57
C ARG A 13 7.08 -7.55 -3.03
N MET A 14 8.04 -7.19 -3.88
CA MET A 14 8.13 -7.78 -5.20
C MET A 14 8.63 -9.23 -5.05
N PRO A 15 8.02 -10.20 -5.75
CA PRO A 15 8.41 -11.59 -5.58
C PRO A 15 9.89 -11.86 -5.94
N PRO A 16 10.70 -12.45 -5.03
CA PRO A 16 12.08 -12.81 -5.32
C PRO A 16 12.17 -13.97 -6.33
N ALA A 17 13.38 -14.27 -6.81
CA ALA A 17 13.62 -15.22 -7.89
C ALA A 17 13.16 -16.65 -7.60
N ASP A 18 13.19 -17.06 -6.34
CA ASP A 18 12.79 -18.36 -5.81
C ASP A 18 11.32 -18.44 -5.40
N SER A 19 10.57 -17.34 -5.53
CA SER A 19 9.16 -17.31 -5.17
C SER A 19 8.29 -18.11 -6.15
N PRO A 20 7.28 -18.85 -5.66
CA PRO A 20 6.27 -19.47 -6.51
C PRO A 20 5.28 -18.44 -7.08
N VAL A 21 5.30 -17.19 -6.60
CA VAL A 21 4.46 -16.10 -7.11
C VAL A 21 5.07 -15.55 -8.41
N PRO A 22 4.28 -15.31 -9.48
CA PRO A 22 4.80 -14.77 -10.72
C PRO A 22 5.51 -13.42 -10.51
N ARG A 23 6.63 -13.19 -11.22
CA ARG A 23 7.47 -12.00 -11.03
C ARG A 23 7.16 -10.85 -12.00
N GLY A 24 6.07 -10.98 -12.77
CA GLY A 24 5.65 -9.98 -13.74
C GLY A 24 5.39 -8.63 -13.05
N ARG A 25 5.86 -7.55 -13.67
CA ARG A 25 5.65 -6.19 -13.18
C ARG A 25 5.62 -5.19 -14.31
N VAL A 26 4.89 -4.10 -14.09
CA VAL A 26 4.84 -2.92 -14.96
C VAL A 26 5.45 -1.77 -14.17
N VAL A 27 6.42 -1.10 -14.78
CA VAL A 27 7.17 0.01 -14.18
C VAL A 27 6.79 1.28 -14.93
N SER A 28 6.31 2.28 -14.21
CA SER A 28 6.02 3.62 -14.71
C SER A 28 6.99 4.59 -14.04
N VAL A 29 7.89 5.17 -14.81
CA VAL A 29 8.84 6.19 -14.35
C VAL A 29 8.26 7.59 -14.61
N ASN A 30 8.79 8.60 -13.92
CA ASN A 30 8.36 10.00 -14.02
C ASN A 30 6.87 10.21 -13.69
N ASP A 31 6.34 9.43 -12.75
CA ASP A 31 5.00 9.64 -12.20
C ASP A 31 5.06 10.75 -11.14
N GLU A 32 4.62 11.95 -11.51
CA GLU A 32 4.63 13.13 -10.63
C GLU A 32 3.86 12.96 -9.32
N SER A 33 2.87 12.05 -9.31
CA SER A 33 2.06 11.76 -8.12
C SER A 33 2.78 10.89 -7.09
N VAL A 34 3.88 10.24 -7.48
CA VAL A 34 4.75 9.49 -6.58
C VAL A 34 5.78 10.44 -5.97
N PRO A 35 5.95 10.50 -4.64
CA PRO A 35 6.97 11.36 -4.03
C PRO A 35 8.39 10.78 -4.20
N GLU A 36 9.41 11.57 -3.89
CA GLU A 36 10.81 11.11 -3.81
C GLU A 36 10.98 9.96 -2.80
N LYS A 37 11.94 9.07 -3.05
CA LYS A 37 12.29 7.91 -2.22
C LYS A 37 12.46 8.22 -0.74
N ARG A 38 12.95 9.42 -0.39
CA ARG A 38 13.17 9.82 1.00
C ARG A 38 11.87 9.85 1.82
N TYR A 39 10.73 10.02 1.15
CA TYR A 39 9.41 9.97 1.77
C TYR A 39 8.83 8.55 1.86
N LEU A 40 9.42 7.59 1.15
CA LEU A 40 8.91 6.22 1.07
C LEU A 40 9.42 5.37 2.25
N TRP A 41 8.52 4.56 2.81
CA TRP A 41 8.82 3.55 3.82
C TRP A 41 8.00 2.27 3.58
N SER A 42 8.40 1.15 4.18
CA SER A 42 7.67 -0.12 4.10
C SER A 42 7.86 -0.93 5.37
N LEU A 43 6.79 -1.57 5.86
CA LEU A 43 6.85 -2.56 6.94
C LEU A 43 7.29 -3.96 6.47
N ALA A 44 7.43 -4.17 5.15
CA ALA A 44 7.84 -5.45 4.56
C ALA A 44 9.18 -5.30 3.83
N PRO A 45 10.33 -5.28 4.54
CA PRO A 45 11.65 -5.22 3.90
C PRO A 45 11.99 -6.55 3.18
N PRO A 46 12.87 -6.52 2.15
CA PRO A 46 13.50 -5.36 1.52
C PRO A 46 12.51 -4.50 0.73
N PHE A 47 12.80 -3.21 0.60
CA PHE A 47 11.94 -2.27 -0.13
C PHE A 47 12.51 -1.95 -1.51
N THR A 48 12.49 -2.95 -2.39
CA THR A 48 13.05 -2.93 -3.76
C THR A 48 12.70 -1.66 -4.54
N LEU A 49 11.48 -1.12 -4.40
CA LEU A 49 11.11 0.14 -5.05
C LEU A 49 12.02 1.30 -4.65
N LYS A 50 12.24 1.48 -3.35
CA LYS A 50 13.07 2.56 -2.80
C LYS A 50 14.54 2.33 -3.13
N ASP A 51 14.98 1.08 -3.08
CA ASP A 51 16.38 0.72 -3.22
C ASP A 51 16.85 0.78 -4.69
N ASP A 52 16.06 0.24 -5.63
CA ASP A 52 16.56 -0.10 -6.98
C ASP A 52 16.03 0.77 -8.14
N TYR A 53 14.93 1.51 -7.95
CA TYR A 53 14.27 2.30 -9.01
C TYR A 53 14.54 3.79 -8.83
N PRO A 54 14.47 4.69 -9.83
CA PRO A 54 14.63 6.12 -9.60
C PRO A 54 13.47 6.74 -8.79
N ASP A 55 13.62 7.99 -8.33
CA ASP A 55 12.51 8.78 -7.79
C ASP A 55 11.34 8.84 -8.79
N HIS A 56 10.13 9.13 -8.30
CA HIS A 56 8.93 9.21 -9.14
C HIS A 56 8.62 7.93 -9.93
N THR A 57 8.89 6.76 -9.33
CA THR A 57 8.58 5.46 -9.93
C THR A 57 7.40 4.79 -9.26
N ARG A 58 6.41 4.39 -10.06
CA ARG A 58 5.33 3.49 -9.67
C ARG A 58 5.54 2.11 -10.26
N VAL A 59 5.31 1.08 -9.47
CA VAL A 59 5.37 -0.32 -9.92
C VAL A 59 4.08 -1.02 -9.58
N VAL A 60 3.49 -1.68 -10.58
CA VAL A 60 2.42 -2.67 -10.39
C VAL A 60 3.03 -4.04 -10.56
N HIS A 61 2.91 -4.90 -9.55
CA HIS A 61 3.54 -6.22 -9.55
C HIS A 61 2.65 -7.24 -8.83
N HIS A 62 2.98 -8.53 -8.91
CA HIS A 62 2.27 -9.53 -8.11
C HIS A 62 2.51 -9.33 -6.61
N ALA A 63 1.45 -9.48 -5.82
CA ALA A 63 1.51 -9.26 -4.37
C ALA A 63 2.22 -10.43 -3.66
N GLN A 64 3.12 -10.11 -2.73
CA GLN A 64 3.76 -11.08 -1.83
C GLN A 64 4.13 -10.39 -0.52
N GLU A 65 4.03 -11.12 0.60
CA GLU A 65 4.40 -10.62 1.93
C GLU A 65 3.66 -9.31 2.32
N GLY A 66 2.42 -9.15 1.84
CA GLY A 66 1.61 -7.95 2.07
C GLY A 66 1.17 -7.77 3.52
N VAL A 67 1.14 -6.52 3.99
CA VAL A 67 0.67 -6.13 5.34
C VAL A 67 -0.15 -4.84 5.30
N CYS A 68 -1.16 -4.74 6.17
CA CYS A 68 -2.26 -3.76 6.15
C CYS A 68 -3.15 -3.83 4.91
N THR A 69 -4.46 -3.63 5.11
CA THR A 69 -5.44 -3.56 4.01
C THR A 69 -6.21 -2.25 4.06
N LEU A 70 -5.59 -1.18 3.56
CA LEU A 70 -6.16 0.18 3.54
C LEU A 70 -7.05 0.44 2.31
N GLY A 71 -6.83 -0.33 1.25
CA GLY A 71 -7.63 -0.25 0.03
C GLY A 71 -7.36 -1.46 -0.87
N TYR A 72 -8.43 -2.04 -1.41
CA TYR A 72 -8.34 -3.18 -2.30
C TYR A 72 -9.57 -3.25 -3.21
N ALA A 73 -9.42 -3.95 -4.33
CA ALA A 73 -10.50 -4.31 -5.23
C ALA A 73 -10.45 -5.80 -5.51
N VAL A 74 -11.61 -6.41 -5.74
CA VAL A 74 -11.74 -7.84 -6.05
C VAL A 74 -12.62 -8.03 -7.27
N THR A 75 -12.26 -8.97 -8.14
CA THR A 75 -13.22 -9.43 -9.16
C THR A 75 -14.30 -10.29 -8.51
N GLN A 76 -15.44 -10.48 -9.17
CA GLN A 76 -16.47 -11.40 -8.68
C GLN A 76 -15.92 -12.82 -8.44
N ARG A 77 -15.06 -13.30 -9.35
CA ARG A 77 -14.36 -14.58 -9.19
C ARG A 77 -13.42 -14.56 -7.99
N GLY A 78 -12.62 -13.51 -7.83
CA GLY A 78 -11.73 -13.32 -6.68
C GLY A 78 -12.49 -13.30 -5.36
N ALA A 79 -13.64 -12.62 -5.29
CA ALA A 79 -14.50 -12.59 -4.11
C ALA A 79 -15.01 -13.98 -3.72
N ARG A 80 -15.44 -14.82 -4.68
CA ARG A 80 -15.83 -16.22 -4.39
C ARG A 80 -14.65 -17.04 -3.88
N ALA A 81 -13.46 -16.84 -4.45
CA ALA A 81 -12.25 -17.50 -3.99
C ALA A 81 -11.83 -17.04 -2.58
N LEU A 82 -11.96 -15.76 -2.27
CA LEU A 82 -11.72 -15.23 -0.92
C LEU A 82 -12.65 -15.86 0.11
N LEU A 83 -13.95 -15.98 -0.19
CA LEU A 83 -14.89 -16.69 0.68
C LEU A 83 -14.43 -18.14 0.91
N GLN A 84 -14.00 -18.83 -0.14
CA GLN A 84 -13.52 -20.21 -0.03
C GLN A 84 -12.22 -20.34 0.80
N GLU A 85 -11.25 -19.45 0.60
CA GLU A 85 -9.89 -19.61 1.14
C GLU A 85 -9.68 -18.87 2.46
N VAL A 86 -10.41 -17.78 2.70
CA VAL A 86 -10.30 -16.95 3.91
C VAL A 86 -11.44 -17.25 4.87
N ALA A 87 -12.69 -17.37 4.40
CA ALA A 87 -13.84 -17.52 5.30
C ALA A 87 -14.16 -18.98 5.68
N LEU A 88 -13.83 -19.96 4.81
CA LEU A 88 -14.10 -21.38 5.07
C LEU A 88 -12.89 -22.18 5.59
N LYS A 89 -11.72 -21.55 5.69
CA LYS A 89 -10.49 -22.14 6.25
C LYS A 89 -10.14 -21.47 7.58
N ASP A 90 -9.18 -22.02 8.30
CA ASP A 90 -8.76 -21.52 9.61
C ASP A 90 -8.44 -20.01 9.59
N VAL A 91 -9.19 -19.26 10.39
CA VAL A 91 -9.03 -17.81 10.61
C VAL A 91 -8.13 -17.63 11.84
N GLY A 92 -6.84 -17.91 11.67
CA GLY A 92 -5.84 -17.86 12.75
C GLY A 92 -5.04 -16.56 12.84
N ASP A 93 -5.17 -15.67 11.85
CA ASP A 93 -4.37 -14.46 11.70
C ASP A 93 -5.25 -13.25 11.37
N PRO A 94 -4.76 -12.01 11.55
CA PRO A 94 -5.46 -10.80 11.10
C PRO A 94 -5.79 -10.82 9.60
N VAL A 95 -6.86 -10.12 9.21
CA VAL A 95 -7.43 -10.20 7.86
C VAL A 95 -6.42 -9.87 6.76
N ASP A 96 -5.54 -8.90 6.97
CA ASP A 96 -4.49 -8.52 6.03
C ASP A 96 -3.47 -9.64 5.85
N ILE A 97 -3.08 -10.32 6.93
CA ILE A 97 -2.20 -11.49 6.86
C ILE A 97 -2.90 -12.67 6.18
N LEU A 98 -4.21 -12.85 6.40
CA LEU A 98 -4.98 -13.86 5.67
C LEU A 98 -5.07 -13.53 4.17
N LEU A 99 -5.19 -12.25 3.79
CA LEU A 99 -5.14 -11.80 2.40
C LEU A 99 -3.77 -12.03 1.77
N ARG A 100 -2.69 -11.84 2.52
CA ARG A 100 -1.34 -12.23 2.09
C ARG A 100 -1.30 -13.72 1.78
N PHE A 101 -1.73 -14.59 2.69
CA PHE A 101 -1.72 -16.04 2.46
C PHE A 101 -2.63 -16.47 1.31
N TYR A 102 -3.78 -15.81 1.15
CA TYR A 102 -4.62 -15.96 -0.03
C TYR A 102 -3.85 -15.62 -1.31
N CYS A 103 -3.11 -14.51 -1.33
CA CYS A 103 -2.39 -14.08 -2.51
C CYS A 103 -1.17 -14.93 -2.86
N GLU A 104 -0.41 -15.42 -1.87
CA GLU A 104 0.83 -16.16 -2.12
C GLU A 104 0.70 -17.70 -2.00
N GLY A 105 -0.48 -18.19 -1.62
CA GLY A 105 -0.72 -19.63 -1.41
C GLY A 105 -0.10 -20.17 -0.11
N GLY A 106 -0.15 -19.38 0.97
CA GLY A 106 0.39 -19.75 2.28
C GLY A 106 -0.61 -20.49 3.18
N LYS A 107 -0.11 -21.19 4.21
CA LYS A 107 -0.94 -21.81 5.27
C LYS A 107 -2.09 -22.68 4.75
N GLY A 108 -1.81 -23.54 3.76
CA GLY A 108 -2.81 -24.46 3.18
C GLY A 108 -3.81 -23.80 2.22
N ARG A 109 -3.56 -22.56 1.79
CA ARG A 109 -4.36 -21.84 0.79
C ARG A 109 -3.79 -22.04 -0.61
N ARG A 110 -4.65 -21.91 -1.62
CA ARG A 110 -4.20 -21.89 -3.02
C ARG A 110 -3.64 -20.52 -3.37
N ASN A 111 -2.72 -20.50 -4.32
CA ASN A 111 -2.18 -19.26 -4.87
C ASN A 111 -3.25 -18.55 -5.72
N HIS A 112 -3.32 -17.23 -5.64
CA HIS A 112 -4.28 -16.40 -6.35
C HIS A 112 -3.59 -15.27 -7.11
N ASN A 113 -4.19 -14.83 -8.22
CA ASN A 113 -3.57 -13.80 -9.04
C ASN A 113 -3.80 -12.41 -8.43
N CYS A 114 -3.03 -12.09 -7.41
CA CYS A 114 -3.06 -10.79 -6.75
C CYS A 114 -2.03 -9.83 -7.33
N LEU A 115 -2.43 -8.58 -7.52
CA LEU A 115 -1.54 -7.49 -7.90
C LEU A 115 -1.48 -6.45 -6.78
N ALA A 116 -0.35 -5.78 -6.64
CA ALA A 116 -0.14 -4.67 -5.71
C ALA A 116 0.49 -3.48 -6.43
N ILE A 117 0.25 -2.29 -5.90
CA ILE A 117 0.79 -1.03 -6.42
C ILE A 117 1.76 -0.47 -5.38
N GLN A 118 2.99 -0.17 -5.80
CA GLN A 118 3.98 0.51 -4.96
C GLN A 118 4.43 1.84 -5.60
N PRO A 119 4.48 2.95 -4.84
CA PRO A 119 3.95 3.08 -3.48
C PRO A 119 2.42 2.93 -3.47
N ALA A 120 1.86 2.58 -2.31
CA ALA A 120 0.42 2.42 -2.16
C ALA A 120 -0.33 3.74 -2.39
N LEU A 121 -1.56 3.66 -2.93
CA LEU A 121 -2.43 4.82 -3.18
C LEU A 121 -3.22 5.24 -1.94
N PHE A 122 -3.61 4.26 -1.12
CA PHE A 122 -4.28 4.50 0.15
C PHE A 122 -3.30 4.22 1.28
N ASN A 123 -3.01 5.25 2.05
CA ASN A 123 -2.07 5.22 3.16
C ASN A 123 -2.72 5.73 4.44
N HIS A 124 -2.08 5.47 5.57
CA HIS A 124 -2.55 5.99 6.85
C HIS A 124 -2.55 7.52 6.84
N HIS A 125 -3.64 8.09 7.36
CA HIS A 125 -3.73 9.51 7.65
C HIS A 125 -3.58 9.73 9.15
N ARG A 126 -2.75 10.71 9.52
CA ARG A 126 -2.49 11.14 10.89
C ARG A 126 -3.01 12.55 11.03
N THR A 127 -4.00 12.75 11.90
CA THR A 127 -4.54 14.08 12.18
C THR A 127 -3.59 14.84 13.10
N GLU A 128 -3.69 16.16 13.09
CA GLU A 128 -3.15 16.99 14.17
C GLU A 128 -3.80 16.58 15.50
N GLY A 129 -3.02 16.55 16.57
CA GLY A 129 -3.52 16.16 17.89
C GLY A 129 -2.66 15.14 18.64
N PRO A 130 -3.21 14.52 19.71
CA PRO A 130 -2.51 13.50 20.47
C PRO A 130 -2.15 12.29 19.59
N ARG A 131 -0.89 11.85 19.64
CA ARG A 131 -0.44 10.68 18.88
C ARG A 131 -1.13 9.39 19.29
N SER A 132 -1.63 9.32 20.52
CA SER A 132 -2.47 8.22 21.02
C SER A 132 -3.77 8.03 20.21
N ALA A 133 -4.26 9.06 19.51
CA ALA A 133 -5.42 8.97 18.63
C ALA A 133 -5.10 8.37 17.25
N MET A 134 -3.83 8.20 16.90
CA MET A 134 -3.42 7.73 15.56
C MET A 134 -3.59 6.23 15.37
N SER A 135 -3.45 5.46 16.45
CA SER A 135 -3.52 4.01 16.44
C SER A 135 -3.75 3.52 17.87
N ASN A 136 -4.67 2.57 18.02
CA ASN A 136 -4.82 1.80 19.27
C ASN A 136 -3.90 0.56 19.31
N ILE A 137 -3.08 0.36 18.28
CA ILE A 137 -2.07 -0.69 18.24
C ILE A 137 -0.78 -0.10 18.83
N GLY A 138 -0.54 -0.38 20.11
CA GLY A 138 0.62 0.11 20.88
C GLY A 138 0.38 1.43 21.62
N SER A 139 1.36 1.82 22.45
CA SER A 139 1.36 3.13 23.12
C SER A 139 2.05 4.17 22.24
N HIS A 140 1.35 5.25 21.92
CA HIS A 140 1.86 6.37 21.12
C HIS A 140 1.79 7.65 21.95
N GLU A 141 2.95 8.13 22.40
CA GLU A 141 3.05 9.33 23.22
C GLU A 141 3.37 10.57 22.38
N GLY A 142 2.99 11.73 22.89
CA GLY A 142 3.29 13.03 22.29
C GLY A 142 2.18 13.60 21.42
N TRP A 143 2.53 14.67 20.71
CA TRP A 143 1.62 15.47 19.90
C TRP A 143 2.07 15.49 18.44
N GLN A 144 1.10 15.61 17.54
CA GLN A 144 1.30 15.79 16.12
C GLN A 144 0.90 17.19 15.74
N ASP A 145 1.87 18.02 15.37
CA ASP A 145 1.65 19.44 15.09
C ASP A 145 1.01 19.69 13.73
N LYS A 146 1.14 18.75 12.78
CA LYS A 146 0.61 18.90 11.43
C LYS A 146 -0.02 17.60 10.94
N PRO A 147 -1.20 17.65 10.30
CA PRO A 147 -1.79 16.45 9.74
C PRO A 147 -0.97 15.99 8.53
N SER A 148 -0.89 14.67 8.32
CA SER A 148 -0.14 14.07 7.21
C SER A 148 -0.82 12.80 6.71
N THR A 149 -0.58 12.46 5.45
CA THR A 149 -0.91 11.14 4.90
C THR A 149 0.38 10.50 4.42
N ASP A 150 0.68 9.31 4.90
CA ASP A 150 1.96 8.65 4.63
C ASP A 150 2.16 8.44 3.12
N MET A 151 3.39 8.68 2.63
CA MET A 151 3.82 8.44 1.25
C MET A 151 2.94 9.04 0.12
N THR A 152 2.00 9.93 0.46
CA THR A 152 0.99 10.45 -0.47
C THR A 152 1.27 11.92 -0.73
N ARG A 153 1.77 12.23 -1.92
CA ARG A 153 2.22 13.59 -2.30
C ARG A 153 1.09 14.62 -2.30
N TRP A 154 -0.03 14.25 -2.90
CA TRP A 154 -1.25 15.06 -2.98
C TRP A 154 -2.41 14.32 -2.31
N SER A 155 -2.45 14.41 -0.99
CA SER A 155 -3.50 13.77 -0.21
C SER A 155 -4.85 14.44 -0.48
N VAL A 156 -5.83 13.67 -0.97
CA VAL A 156 -7.21 14.14 -1.16
C VAL A 156 -7.78 14.67 0.15
N ARG A 157 -7.48 14.02 1.28
CA ARG A 157 -7.98 14.44 2.59
C ARG A 157 -7.45 15.81 3.02
N LEU A 158 -6.18 16.10 2.70
CA LEU A 158 -5.56 17.39 3.03
C LEU A 158 -5.85 18.47 1.98
N ASN A 159 -6.27 18.08 0.78
CA ASN A 159 -6.60 18.97 -0.32
C ASN A 159 -8.11 19.09 -0.58
N VAL A 160 -8.98 18.51 0.27
CA VAL A 160 -10.42 18.41 -0.02
C VAL A 160 -11.07 19.78 -0.27
N GLU A 161 -10.75 20.78 0.54
CA GLU A 161 -11.26 22.14 0.38
C GLU A 161 -10.77 22.77 -0.93
N ARG A 162 -9.45 22.70 -1.19
CA ARG A 162 -8.84 23.19 -2.43
C ARG A 162 -9.47 22.56 -3.67
N LEU A 163 -9.69 21.25 -3.65
CA LEU A 163 -10.31 20.51 -4.75
C LEU A 163 -11.77 20.96 -4.97
N LEU A 164 -12.54 21.16 -3.90
CA LEU A 164 -13.92 21.64 -4.00
C LEU A 164 -14.01 23.09 -4.50
N ASP A 165 -13.02 23.90 -4.17
CA ASP A 165 -12.90 25.30 -4.60
C ASP A 165 -12.26 25.45 -6.00
N GLY A 166 -11.89 24.35 -6.67
CA GLY A 166 -11.23 24.38 -7.97
C GLY A 166 -9.82 24.96 -7.94
N GLN A 167 -9.17 24.95 -6.78
CA GLN A 167 -7.81 25.43 -6.58
C GLN A 167 -6.77 24.33 -6.82
N GLU A 168 -5.53 24.74 -7.09
CA GLU A 168 -4.41 23.81 -7.16
C GLU A 168 -4.18 23.12 -5.80
N MET A 169 -3.88 21.82 -5.89
CA MET A 169 -3.52 21.02 -4.72
C MET A 169 -2.21 21.49 -4.13
N TRP A 170 -2.17 21.60 -2.81
CA TRP A 170 -0.94 21.76 -2.05
C TRP A 170 -0.14 20.45 -2.08
N ASP A 171 1.13 20.56 -2.45
CA ASP A 171 2.11 19.47 -2.39
C ASP A 171 2.61 19.26 -0.96
N GLN A 172 2.25 18.13 -0.35
CA GLN A 172 2.67 17.78 1.00
C GLN A 172 4.07 17.18 1.08
N LEU A 173 4.57 16.61 -0.03
CA LEU A 173 5.85 15.91 -0.10
C LEU A 173 6.68 16.44 -1.28
N PRO A 174 7.05 17.74 -1.25
CA PRO A 174 7.70 18.40 -2.38
C PRO A 174 9.10 17.85 -2.63
N ASN A 175 9.53 17.93 -3.89
CA ASN A 175 10.88 17.53 -4.29
C ASN A 175 11.94 18.36 -3.57
N GLN A 176 13.10 17.76 -3.28
CA GLN A 176 14.20 18.46 -2.60
C GLN A 176 14.80 19.53 -3.50
N ASN A 177 14.88 19.26 -4.79
CA ASN A 177 15.24 20.23 -5.82
C ASN A 177 14.06 20.36 -6.80
N PRO A 178 13.55 21.57 -7.08
CA PRO A 178 12.59 21.75 -8.15
C PRO A 178 13.23 21.32 -9.48
N ALA A 179 12.49 20.53 -10.26
CA ALA A 179 12.90 20.04 -11.58
C ALA A 179 13.02 21.18 -12.59
#